data_AF-A0A2U9IDA5-F1
#
_entry.id   AF-A0A2U9IDA5-F1
#
_cell.length_a   1.000
_cell.length_b   1.000
_cell.length_c   1.000
_cell.angle_alpha   90.00
_cell.angle_beta   90.00
_cell.angle_gamma   90.00
#
_symmetry.space_group_name_H-M   'P 1'
#
loop_
_entity.id
_entity.type
_entity.pdbx_description
1 polymer ?
#
loop_
_entity_poly.entity_id
_entity_poly.type
_entity_poly.pdbx_seq_one_letter_code
_entity_poly.pdbx_strand_id
1 'polypeptide(L)'
;MVSKVLFITKEGKFYYDGDVHKVESITDLTNVEIKFSMPMIVYDVDNVNLDYFIVNYGNLQVGEYNLANIINFIVQYNYLLFVDHSKKRIDIYLNGGTEISLPYGYLDLLRYLLAKISSGVLLESTDFTTLYSF
;
A
#
# COMPACT_ATOMS: atom_id res chain seq x y z
N MET A 1 -10.60 17.17 -2.35
CA MET A 1 -9.26 17.50 -2.90
C MET A 1 -8.46 16.22 -2.80
N VAL A 2 -7.88 15.73 -3.90
CA VAL A 2 -7.09 14.49 -3.88
C VAL A 2 -5.82 14.73 -3.08
N SER A 3 -5.47 13.82 -2.17
CA SER A 3 -4.23 13.93 -1.42
C SER A 3 -3.04 13.79 -2.36
N LYS A 4 -2.02 14.64 -2.19
CA LYS A 4 -0.75 14.49 -2.91
C LYS A 4 0.28 13.92 -1.95
N VAL A 5 0.85 12.77 -2.30
CA VAL A 5 1.79 12.06 -1.42
C VAL A 5 3.02 11.64 -2.19
N LEU A 6 4.20 12.02 -1.69
CA LEU A 6 5.49 11.63 -2.20
C LEU A 6 6.14 10.62 -1.26
N PHE A 7 6.30 9.39 -1.73
CA PHE A 7 7.02 8.33 -1.04
C PHE A 7 8.47 8.31 -1.50
N ILE A 8 9.39 8.49 -0.58
CA ILE A 8 10.84 8.44 -0.82
C ILE A 8 11.36 7.11 -0.30
N THR A 9 11.94 6.31 -1.20
CA THR A 9 12.60 5.04 -0.87
C THR A 9 14.09 5.09 -1.24
N LYS A 10 14.85 4.07 -0.83
CA LYS A 10 16.26 3.94 -1.20
C LYS A 10 16.45 3.71 -2.71
N GLU A 11 15.45 3.14 -3.38
CA GLU A 11 15.51 2.72 -4.80
C GLU A 11 14.80 3.69 -5.75
N GLY A 12 14.10 4.69 -5.22
CA GLY A 12 13.41 5.68 -6.04
C GLY A 12 12.33 6.44 -5.28
N LYS A 13 11.50 7.15 -6.04
CA LYS A 13 10.38 7.94 -5.51
C LYS A 13 9.10 7.51 -6.20
N PHE A 14 8.05 7.35 -5.41
CA PHE A 14 6.71 7.11 -5.91
C PHE A 14 5.84 8.29 -5.54
N TYR A 15 4.99 8.72 -6.47
CA TYR A 15 4.10 9.84 -6.26
C TYR A 15 2.66 9.39 -6.48
N TYR A 16 1.79 9.97 -5.67
CA TYR A 16 0.35 9.83 -5.80
C TYR A 16 -0.27 11.22 -5.81
N ASP A 17 -1.02 11.52 -6.86
CA ASP A 17 -1.80 12.75 -7.05
C ASP A 17 -3.20 12.48 -7.62
N GLY A 18 -3.65 11.23 -7.46
CA GLY A 18 -4.79 10.66 -8.16
C GLY A 18 -4.41 9.39 -8.90
N ASP A 19 -3.15 9.29 -9.33
CA ASP A 19 -2.57 8.10 -9.93
C ASP A 19 -1.21 7.77 -9.32
N VAL A 20 -0.95 6.48 -9.11
CA VAL A 20 0.32 5.96 -8.62
C VAL A 20 1.32 5.85 -9.76
N HIS A 21 2.46 6.55 -9.64
CA HIS A 21 3.53 6.48 -10.62
C HIS A 21 4.91 6.74 -10.02
N LYS A 22 5.96 6.23 -10.68
CA LYS A 22 7.36 6.48 -10.29
C LYS A 22 7.81 7.82 -10.86
N VAL A 23 8.57 8.59 -10.09
CA VAL A 23 9.09 9.91 -10.50
C VAL A 23 10.58 10.04 -10.21
N GLU A 24 11.30 10.78 -11.06
CA GLU A 24 12.71 11.12 -10.81
C GLU A 24 12.83 12.32 -9.86
N SER A 25 12.01 13.34 -10.10
CA SER A 25 11.98 14.59 -9.33
C SER A 25 10.58 15.21 -9.33
N ILE A 26 10.24 15.87 -8.23
CA ILE A 26 9.08 16.76 -8.13
C ILE A 26 9.60 18.15 -7.77
N THR A 27 9.20 19.15 -8.56
CA THR A 27 9.66 20.55 -8.40
C THR A 27 8.74 21.38 -7.52
N ASP A 28 7.45 21.04 -7.44
CA ASP A 28 6.46 21.72 -6.59
C ASP A 28 5.97 20.77 -5.49
N LEU A 29 6.31 21.10 -4.24
CA LEU A 29 5.92 20.35 -3.04
C LEU A 29 4.72 20.96 -2.32
N THR A 30 4.05 21.95 -2.93
CA THR A 30 2.89 22.61 -2.33
C THR A 30 1.78 21.60 -2.05
N ASN A 31 1.37 21.48 -0.78
CA ASN A 31 0.38 20.53 -0.30
C ASN A 31 0.74 19.05 -0.55
N VAL A 32 2.03 18.72 -0.66
CA VAL A 32 2.51 17.34 -0.79
C VAL A 32 2.91 16.80 0.59
N GLU A 33 2.30 15.70 1.01
CA GLU A 33 2.77 14.93 2.17
C GLU A 33 4.00 14.11 1.76
N ILE A 34 5.11 14.23 2.50
CA ILE A 34 6.34 13.48 2.24
C ILE A 34 6.45 12.32 3.22
N LYS A 35 6.63 11.11 2.71
CA LYS A 35 6.75 9.88 3.50
C LYS A 35 8.04 9.12 3.17
N PHE A 36 8.93 8.97 4.16
CA PHE A 36 10.07 8.07 4.04
C PHE A 36 9.60 6.63 4.18
N SER A 37 9.96 5.81 3.21
CA SER A 37 9.38 4.47 3.08
C SER A 37 10.41 3.43 2.64
N MET A 38 10.21 2.20 3.08
CA MET A 38 10.97 1.04 2.63
C MET A 38 10.02 -0.02 2.05
N PRO A 39 10.51 -0.98 1.25
CA PRO A 39 9.68 -2.08 0.75
C PRO A 39 9.04 -2.84 1.92
N MET A 40 7.74 -3.07 1.83
CA MET A 40 7.02 -3.86 2.83
C MET A 40 7.35 -5.34 2.67
N ILE A 41 7.56 -6.04 3.78
CA ILE A 41 7.71 -7.49 3.80
C ILE A 41 6.35 -8.17 3.64
N VAL A 42 6.24 -9.11 2.69
CA VAL A 42 5.09 -10.00 2.49
C VAL A 42 5.47 -11.44 2.82
N TYR A 43 4.48 -12.26 3.17
CA TYR A 43 4.69 -13.65 3.58
C TYR A 43 4.08 -14.59 2.54
N ASP A 44 4.93 -15.27 1.78
CA ASP A 44 4.48 -16.30 0.86
C ASP A 44 4.33 -17.64 1.59
N VAL A 45 3.21 -18.31 1.36
CA VAL A 45 2.90 -19.63 1.91
C VAL A 45 2.60 -20.56 0.74
N ASP A 46 3.39 -21.63 0.63
CA ASP A 46 3.24 -22.62 -0.43
C ASP A 46 1.82 -23.20 -0.46
N ASN A 47 1.31 -23.43 -1.67
CA ASN A 47 0.00 -24.04 -1.93
C ASN A 47 -1.24 -23.24 -1.49
N VAL A 48 -1.08 -21.99 -1.05
CA VAL A 48 -2.21 -21.05 -0.86
C VAL A 48 -2.28 -20.10 -2.04
N ASN A 49 -3.42 -20.02 -2.72
CA ASN A 49 -3.65 -19.09 -3.83
C ASN A 49 -4.60 -17.95 -3.43
N LEU A 50 -4.79 -16.98 -4.32
CA LEU A 50 -5.69 -15.86 -4.08
C LEU A 50 -7.15 -16.32 -3.85
N ASP A 51 -7.60 -17.36 -4.56
CA ASP A 51 -8.96 -17.91 -4.44
C ASP A 51 -9.26 -18.43 -3.02
N TYR A 52 -8.26 -19.00 -2.34
CA TYR A 52 -8.41 -19.43 -0.95
C TYR A 52 -8.86 -18.28 -0.04
N PHE A 53 -8.31 -17.08 -0.21
CA PHE A 53 -8.69 -15.90 0.57
C PHE A 53 -10.12 -15.45 0.24
N ILE A 54 -10.49 -15.46 -1.03
CA ILE A 54 -11.83 -15.05 -1.47
C ILE A 54 -12.90 -16.02 -0.92
N VAL A 55 -12.68 -17.33 -1.06
CA VAL A 55 -13.65 -18.35 -0.65
C VAL A 55 -13.84 -18.40 0.86
N ASN A 56 -12.75 -18.35 1.63
CA ASN A 56 -12.81 -18.56 3.08
C ASN A 56 -13.01 -17.25 3.86
N TYR A 57 -12.52 -16.13 3.33
CA TYR A 57 -12.49 -14.85 4.05
C TYR A 57 -13.06 -13.68 3.24
N GLY A 58 -13.60 -13.89 2.05
CA GLY A 58 -14.11 -12.80 1.19
C GLY A 58 -15.17 -11.92 1.85
N ASN A 59 -16.00 -12.50 2.72
CA ASN A 59 -17.04 -11.79 3.49
C ASN A 59 -16.52 -11.16 4.79
N LEU A 60 -15.26 -11.36 5.15
CA LEU A 60 -14.67 -10.74 6.33
C LEU A 60 -14.68 -9.23 6.13
N GLN A 61 -15.24 -8.52 7.11
CA GLN A 61 -15.25 -7.06 7.11
C GLN A 61 -13.84 -6.54 7.41
N VAL A 62 -13.33 -5.68 6.54
CA VAL A 62 -12.01 -5.04 6.60
C VAL A 62 -12.22 -3.53 6.47
N GLY A 63 -12.50 -2.88 7.60
CA GLY A 63 -12.93 -1.48 7.63
C GLY A 63 -14.35 -1.32 7.07
N GLU A 64 -14.52 -0.44 6.08
CA GLU A 64 -15.80 -0.19 5.41
C GLU A 64 -16.12 -1.21 4.30
N TYR A 65 -15.13 -2.00 3.89
CA TYR A 65 -15.23 -2.96 2.80
C TYR A 65 -15.17 -4.39 3.33
N ASN A 66 -15.57 -5.36 2.52
CA ASN A 66 -15.20 -6.75 2.77
C ASN A 66 -13.89 -7.09 2.04
N LEU A 67 -13.25 -8.19 2.43
CA LEU A 67 -11.97 -8.61 1.86
C LEU A 67 -12.06 -8.81 0.33
N ALA A 68 -13.15 -9.38 -0.17
CA ALA A 68 -13.35 -9.58 -1.61
C ALA A 68 -13.34 -8.25 -2.38
N ASN A 69 -13.96 -7.19 -1.84
CA ASN A 69 -13.94 -5.86 -2.44
C ASN A 69 -12.52 -5.27 -2.45
N ILE A 70 -11.78 -5.41 -1.35
CA ILE A 70 -10.37 -4.97 -1.28
C ILE A 70 -9.53 -5.70 -2.34
N ILE A 71 -9.68 -7.02 -2.46
CA ILE A 71 -8.99 -7.80 -3.50
C ILE A 71 -9.35 -7.30 -4.90
N ASN A 72 -10.63 -7.09 -5.18
CA ASN A 72 -11.09 -6.61 -6.49
C ASN A 72 -10.48 -5.25 -6.83
N PHE A 73 -10.40 -4.32 -5.88
CA PHE A 73 -9.76 -3.02 -6.13
C PHE A 73 -8.27 -3.19 -6.43
N ILE A 74 -7.55 -3.96 -5.62
CA ILE A 74 -6.11 -4.15 -5.75
C ILE A 74 -5.74 -4.88 -7.05
N VAL A 75 -6.56 -5.84 -7.50
CA VAL A 75 -6.33 -6.59 -8.74
C VAL A 75 -6.66 -5.75 -9.99
N GLN A 76 -7.69 -4.90 -9.92
CA GLN A 76 -8.15 -4.13 -11.09
C GLN A 76 -7.38 -2.83 -11.32
N TYR A 77 -6.83 -2.23 -10.26
CA TYR A 77 -6.17 -0.92 -10.34
C TYR A 77 -4.68 -1.05 -10.02
N ASN A 78 -3.87 -0.20 -10.65
CA ASN A 78 -2.54 0.05 -10.12
C ASN A 78 -2.69 0.71 -8.74
N TYR A 79 -1.93 0.23 -7.76
CA TYR A 79 -2.09 0.66 -6.38
C TYR A 79 -0.75 0.82 -5.67
N LEU A 80 -0.76 1.63 -4.63
CA LEU A 80 0.31 1.73 -3.66
C LEU A 80 -0.29 1.49 -2.28
N LEU A 81 0.23 0.52 -1.55
CA LEU A 81 -0.12 0.29 -0.16
C LEU A 81 1.00 0.80 0.73
N PHE A 82 0.64 1.61 1.72
CA PHE A 82 1.55 2.19 2.69
C PHE A 82 1.14 1.82 4.11
N VAL A 83 2.06 1.22 4.86
CA VAL A 83 1.87 0.91 6.29
C VAL A 83 2.51 2.00 7.15
N ASP A 84 1.71 2.72 7.93
CA ASP A 84 2.20 3.66 8.94
C ASP A 84 2.31 2.95 10.31
N HIS A 85 3.52 2.54 10.68
CA HIS A 85 3.78 1.84 11.93
C HIS A 85 3.61 2.73 13.17
N SER A 86 3.81 4.05 13.02
CA SER A 86 3.68 5.02 14.10
C SER A 86 2.23 5.34 14.39
N LYS A 87 1.43 5.58 13.35
CA LYS A 87 -0.01 5.89 13.48
C LYS A 87 -0.89 4.64 13.57
N LYS A 88 -0.31 3.45 13.40
CA LYS A 88 -1.05 2.17 13.37
C LYS A 88 -2.19 2.23 12.36
N ARG A 89 -1.84 2.49 11.10
CA ARG A 89 -2.78 2.55 9.97
C ARG A 89 -2.17 1.97 8.71
N ILE A 90 -3.02 1.48 7.82
CA ILE A 90 -2.65 1.02 6.48
C ILE A 90 -3.45 1.87 5.49
N ASP A 91 -2.78 2.53 4.56
CA ASP A 91 -3.40 3.36 3.53
C ASP A 91 -3.18 2.70 2.16
N ILE A 92 -4.25 2.57 1.37
CA ILE A 92 -4.22 2.03 0.01
C ILE A 92 -4.61 3.16 -0.93
N TYR A 93 -3.68 3.54 -1.79
CA TYR A 93 -3.84 4.56 -2.82
C TYR A 93 -4.12 3.85 -4.14
N LEU A 94 -5.29 4.10 -4.72
CA LEU A 94 -5.73 3.50 -5.98
C LEU A 94 -5.73 4.55 -7.08
N ASN A 95 -5.28 4.17 -8.28
CA ASN A 95 -5.46 5.01 -9.47
C ASN A 95 -6.93 5.40 -9.65
N GLY A 96 -7.18 6.63 -10.10
CA GLY A 96 -8.52 7.22 -10.13
C GLY A 96 -8.90 7.98 -8.85
N GLY A 97 -7.93 8.29 -7.99
CA GLY A 97 -8.11 9.20 -6.86
C GLY A 97 -8.83 8.62 -5.65
N THR A 98 -8.88 7.29 -5.53
CA THR A 98 -9.53 6.61 -4.40
C THR A 98 -8.49 6.23 -3.35
N GLU A 99 -8.78 6.57 -2.09
CA GLU A 99 -7.94 6.26 -0.93
C GLU A 99 -8.74 5.42 0.06
N ILE A 100 -8.19 4.29 0.49
CA ILE A 100 -8.80 3.41 1.49
C ILE A 100 -7.88 3.35 2.70
N SER A 101 -8.41 3.70 3.88
CA SER A 101 -7.68 3.54 5.14
C SER A 101 -8.21 2.35 5.92
N LEU A 102 -7.31 1.45 6.29
CA LEU A 102 -7.60 0.23 7.03
C LEU A 102 -6.91 0.26 8.42
N PRO A 103 -7.54 -0.33 9.45
CA PRO A 103 -6.89 -0.56 10.74
C PRO A 103 -5.65 -1.44 10.64
N TYR A 104 -4.63 -1.14 11.46
CA TYR A 104 -3.37 -1.90 11.48
C TYR A 104 -3.53 -3.39 11.80
N GLY A 105 -4.60 -3.78 12.50
CA GLY A 105 -4.88 -5.17 12.87
C GLY A 105 -5.04 -6.11 11.66
N TYR A 106 -5.29 -5.59 10.46
CA TYR A 106 -5.40 -6.37 9.24
C TYR A 106 -4.06 -6.61 8.53
N LEU A 107 -2.95 -6.05 9.04
CA LEU A 107 -1.65 -6.10 8.36
C LEU A 107 -1.19 -7.54 8.06
N ASP A 108 -1.29 -8.45 9.03
CA ASP A 108 -0.81 -9.82 8.85
C ASP A 108 -1.59 -10.55 7.76
N LEU A 109 -2.92 -10.43 7.77
CA LEU A 109 -3.78 -10.95 6.71
C LEU A 109 -3.40 -10.37 5.35
N LEU A 110 -3.21 -9.06 5.27
CA LEU A 110 -2.83 -8.38 4.04
C LEU A 110 -1.45 -8.83 3.55
N ARG A 111 -0.47 -9.06 4.42
CA ARG A 111 0.86 -9.55 4.01
C ARG A 111 0.81 -10.92 3.34
N TYR A 112 -0.06 -11.82 3.80
CA TYR A 112 -0.28 -13.11 3.12
C TYR A 112 -1.04 -12.95 1.81
N LEU A 113 -2.06 -12.08 1.79
CA LEU A 113 -2.84 -11.81 0.59
C LEU A 113 -1.98 -11.20 -0.53
N LEU A 114 -1.23 -10.14 -0.19
CA LEU A 114 -0.44 -9.35 -1.13
C LEU A 114 0.75 -10.15 -1.68
N ALA A 115 1.24 -11.15 -0.95
CA ALA A 115 2.21 -12.11 -1.49
C ALA A 115 1.67 -12.85 -2.74
N LYS A 116 0.34 -12.94 -2.90
CA LYS A 116 -0.32 -13.59 -4.04
C LYS A 116 -0.67 -12.62 -5.17
N ILE A 117 -0.39 -11.34 -5.00
CA ILE A 117 -0.68 -10.28 -5.96
C ILE A 117 0.63 -9.66 -6.42
N SER A 118 0.96 -9.85 -7.70
CA SER A 118 2.23 -9.38 -8.27
C SER A 118 2.22 -7.91 -8.70
N SER A 119 1.05 -7.27 -8.74
CA SER A 119 0.89 -5.87 -9.11
C SER A 119 1.02 -4.96 -7.88
N GLY A 120 1.39 -3.69 -8.11
CA GLY A 120 1.39 -2.63 -7.11
C GLY A 120 2.72 -2.36 -6.41
N VAL A 121 2.72 -1.30 -5.61
CA VAL A 121 3.87 -0.84 -4.83
C VAL A 121 3.56 -1.03 -3.35
N LEU A 122 4.37 -1.83 -2.64
CA LEU A 122 4.16 -2.15 -1.24
C LEU A 122 5.23 -1.48 -0.39
N LEU A 123 4.80 -0.55 0.46
CA LEU A 123 5.69 0.29 1.26
C LEU A 123 5.30 0.28 2.73
N GLU A 124 6.28 0.48 3.59
CA GLU A 124 6.07 0.70 5.01
C GLU A 124 6.92 1.86 5.53
N SER A 125 6.42 2.53 6.57
CA SER A 125 7.01 3.74 7.13
C SER A 125 8.39 3.45 7.69
N THR A 126 9.35 4.28 7.34
CA THR A 126 10.69 4.27 7.94
C THR A 126 11.11 5.69 8.27
N ASP A 127 12.26 5.85 8.92
CA ASP A 127 12.87 7.16 9.15
C ASP A 127 14.03 7.42 8.18
N PHE A 128 14.45 8.69 8.09
CA PHE A 128 15.54 9.10 7.21
C PHE A 128 16.85 8.37 7.54
N THR A 129 17.14 8.18 8.83
CA THR A 129 18.36 7.55 9.31
C THR A 129 18.45 6.09 8.85
N THR A 130 17.37 5.34 9.00
CA THR A 130 17.25 3.93 8.61
C THR A 130 17.32 3.81 7.10
N LEU A 131 16.60 4.67 6.37
CA LEU A 131 16.56 4.66 4.91
C LEU A 131 17.94 4.80 4.25
N TYR A 132 18.81 5.63 4.85
CA TYR A 132 20.16 5.91 4.35
C TYR A 132 21.28 5.34 5.23
N SER A 133 20.95 4.38 6.10
CA SER A 133 21.96 3.61 6.81
C SER A 133 22.73 2.72 5.81
N PHE A 134 24.07 2.78 5.93
CA PHE A 134 25.03 2.13 5.03
C PHE A 134 25.16 0.64 5.30
#